data_AF-A0A1H1KMG9-F1
#
_entry.id   AF-A0A1H1KMG9-F1
#
_cell.length_a   1.000
_cell.length_b   1.000
_cell.length_c   1.000
_cell.angle_alpha   90.00
_cell.angle_beta   90.00
_cell.angle_gamma   90.00
#
_symmetry.space_group_name_H-M   'P 1'
#
loop_
_entity.id
_entity.type
_entity.pdbx_description
1 polymer ?
#
loop_
_entity_poly.entity_id
_entity_poly.type
_entity_poly.pdbx_seq_one_letter_code
_entity_poly.pdbx_strand_id
1 'polypeptide(L)' 'MSTFQNLQKRTEAVTLSVRHCSPRSGTTHSYVLNGSLLRDVLVEGKWVTIHASDPANSRTA' A
#
# COMPACT_ATOMS: atom_id res chain seq x y z
N MET A 1 41.00 -3.66 -32.60
CA MET A 1 40.45 -3.22 -31.31
C MET A 1 38.94 -3.39 -31.37
N SER A 2 38.38 -4.35 -30.62
CA SER A 2 36.94 -4.65 -30.63
C SER A 2 36.40 -4.50 -29.22
N THR A 3 35.73 -3.37 -28.96
CA THR A 3 35.07 -3.06 -27.68
C THR A 3 33.67 -3.68 -27.68
N PHE A 4 33.58 -4.96 -27.32
CA PHE A 4 32.31 -5.54 -26.90
C PHE A 4 31.99 -5.05 -25.49
N GLN A 5 31.35 -3.88 -25.40
CA GLN A 5 30.87 -3.35 -24.13
C GLN A 5 29.76 -4.26 -23.62
N ASN A 6 29.99 -4.80 -22.42
CA ASN A 6 29.11 -5.72 -21.71
C ASN A 6 27.75 -5.04 -21.43
N LEU A 7 26.72 -5.42 -22.20
CA LEU A 7 25.35 -4.89 -22.11
C LEU A 7 24.55 -5.45 -20.91
N GLN A 8 25.19 -6.21 -20.02
CA GLN A 8 24.51 -6.86 -18.90
C GLN A 8 24.31 -5.87 -17.74
N LYS A 9 23.40 -4.91 -17.91
CA LYS A 9 22.88 -4.13 -16.78
C LYS A 9 22.14 -5.11 -15.85
N ARG A 10 22.59 -5.25 -14.61
CA ARG A 10 22.00 -6.16 -13.61
C ARG A 10 20.50 -5.84 -13.50
N THR A 11 19.66 -6.78 -13.91
CA THR A 11 18.20 -6.68 -13.74
C THR A 11 17.86 -7.21 -12.36
N GLU A 12 17.34 -6.35 -11.50
CA GLU A 12 16.86 -6.72 -10.18
C GLU A 12 15.34 -6.86 -10.22
N ALA A 13 14.82 -7.92 -9.61
CA ALA A 13 13.39 -8.17 -9.51
C ALA A 13 13.02 -8.40 -8.04
N VAL A 14 11.88 -7.85 -7.62
CA VAL A 14 11.31 -8.03 -6.29
C VAL A 14 9.95 -8.69 -6.44
N THR A 15 9.74 -9.81 -5.77
CA THR A 15 8.43 -10.46 -5.68
C THR A 15 7.58 -9.73 -4.65
N LEU A 16 6.47 -9.13 -5.09
CA LEU A 16 5.49 -8.49 -4.23
C LEU A 16 4.24 -9.36 -4.13
N SER A 17 3.81 -9.69 -2.91
CA SER A 17 2.50 -10.32 -2.68
C SER A 17 1.46 -9.21 -2.51
N VAL A 18 0.54 -9.09 -3.47
CA VAL A 18 -0.57 -8.14 -3.41
C VAL A 18 -1.84 -8.91 -3.05
N ARG A 19 -2.47 -8.55 -1.93
CA ARG A 19 -3.82 -9.04 -1.61
C ARG A 19 -4.84 -8.18 -2.33
N HIS A 20 -5.86 -8.80 -2.93
CA HIS A 20 -7.01 -8.06 -3.43
C HIS A 20 -7.60 -7.22 -2.29
N CYS A 21 -7.63 -5.91 -2.47
CA CYS A 21 -8.37 -5.00 -1.62
C CYS A 21 -9.36 -4.21 -2.48
N SER A 22 -10.48 -3.81 -1.87
CA SER A 22 -11.41 -2.90 -2.52
C SER A 22 -10.70 -1.58 -2.79
N PRO A 23 -10.81 -1.02 -4.02
CA PRO A 23 -10.28 0.30 -4.29
C PRO A 23 -10.84 1.34 -3.32
N ARG A 24 -9.98 2.28 -2.90
CA ARG A 24 -10.45 3.42 -2.10
C ARG A 24 -11.43 4.23 -2.94
N SER A 25 -12.56 4.60 -2.35
CA SER A 25 -13.62 5.36 -3.01
C SER A 25 -14.18 6.43 -2.07
N GLY A 26 -14.76 7.49 -2.64
CA GLY A 26 -15.25 8.64 -1.88
C GLY A 26 -14.13 9.46 -1.23
N THR A 27 -14.42 10.04 -0.06
CA THR A 27 -13.48 10.89 0.70
C THR A 27 -12.89 10.21 1.93
N THR A 28 -13.43 9.07 2.34
CA THR A 28 -12.98 8.28 3.50
C THR A 28 -12.99 6.80 3.14
N HIS A 29 -11.97 6.06 3.54
CA HIS A 29 -11.88 4.62 3.33
C HIS A 29 -11.34 3.92 4.58
N SER A 30 -12.05 2.88 5.04
CA SER A 30 -11.64 2.07 6.19
C SER A 30 -11.36 0.63 5.74
N TYR A 31 -10.25 0.06 6.19
CA TYR A 31 -9.81 -1.29 5.80
C TYR A 31 -8.89 -1.90 6.84
N VAL A 32 -8.72 -3.23 6.80
CA VAL A 32 -7.80 -3.94 7.69
C VAL A 32 -6.52 -4.29 6.92
N LEU A 33 -5.37 -3.86 7.45
CA LEU A 33 -4.04 -4.17 6.93
C LEU A 33 -3.17 -4.71 8.06
N ASN A 34 -2.60 -5.90 7.87
CA ASN A 34 -1.73 -6.55 8.86
C ASN A 34 -2.32 -6.61 10.28
N GLY A 35 -3.64 -6.82 10.38
CA GLY A 35 -4.34 -6.88 11.66
C GLY A 35 -4.66 -5.54 12.30
N SER A 36 -4.34 -4.41 11.66
CA SER A 36 -4.76 -3.06 12.09
C SER A 36 -5.91 -2.55 11.25
N LEU A 37 -6.94 -1.99 11.88
CA LEU A 37 -7.98 -1.22 11.23
C LEU A 37 -7.44 0.19 10.95
N LEU A 38 -7.33 0.51 9.66
CA LEU A 38 -6.88 1.80 9.18
C LEU A 38 -8.05 2.62 8.67
N ARG A 39 -8.00 3.93 8.91
CA ARG A 39 -8.91 4.90 8.30
C ARG A 39 -8.10 5.93 7.53
N ASP A 40 -8.33 5.96 6.22
CA ASP A 40 -7.75 6.92 5.31
C ASP A 40 -8.77 7.98 4.93
N VAL A 41 -8.31 9.21 4.73
CA VAL A 41 -9.09 10.31 4.16
C VAL A 41 -8.37 10.88 2.94
N LEU A 42 -9.16 11.35 1.97
CA LEU A 42 -8.64 11.99 0.77
C LEU A 42 -8.47 13.49 1.04
N VAL A 43 -7.22 13.95 1.09
CA VAL A 43 -6.84 15.35 1.30
C VAL A 43 -6.04 15.80 0.09
N GLU A 44 -6.51 16.83 -0.61
CA GLU A 44 -5.83 17.37 -1.81
C GLU A 44 -5.50 16.30 -2.88
N GLY A 45 -6.39 15.32 -3.05
CA GLY A 45 -6.20 14.22 -4.00
C GLY A 45 -5.22 13.13 -3.54
N LYS A 46 -4.72 13.20 -2.30
CA LYS A 46 -3.84 12.19 -1.69
C LYS A 46 -4.53 11.48 -0.55
N TRP A 47 -4.40 10.17 -0.49
CA TRP A 47 -4.89 9.38 0.64
C TRP A 47 -3.93 9.50 1.82
N VAL A 48 -4.47 9.89 2.97
CA VAL A 48 -3.72 10.05 4.22
C VAL A 48 -4.37 9.18 5.28
N THR A 49 -3.58 8.29 5.90
CA THR A 49 -4.02 7.50 7.05
C THR A 49 -4.08 8.40 8.28
N ILE A 50 -5.27 8.59 8.84
CA ILE A 50 -5.50 9.45 10.02
C ILE A 50 -5.74 8.66 11.30
N HIS A 51 -6.01 7.36 11.19
CA HIS A 51 -6.24 6.50 12.34
C HIS A 51 -5.77 5.08 12.06
N ALA A 52 -5.11 4.48 13.05
CA ALA A 52 -4.72 3.08 13.05
C ALA A 52 -5.05 2.51 14.43
N SER A 53 -5.84 1.43 14.47
CA SER A 53 -6.29 0.81 15.73
C SER A 53 -6.38 -0.70 15.59
N ASP A 54 -6.41 -1.40 16.73
CA ASP A 54 -6.83 -2.80 16.76
C ASP A 54 -8.31 -2.92 16.33
N PRO A 55 -8.64 -3.75 15.33
CA PRO A 55 -10.03 -4.01 14.92
C PRO A 55 -10.94 -4.44 16.08
N ALA A 56 -10.41 -5.09 17.12
CA ALA A 56 -11.17 -5.49 18.30
C ALA A 56 -11.74 -4.28 19.06
N ASN A 57 -11.02 -3.16 19.10
CA ASN A 57 -11.45 -1.95 19.79
C ASN A 57 -12.56 -1.19 19.04
N SER A 58 -12.84 -1.54 17.78
CA SER A 58 -13.94 -0.93 17.01
C SER A 58 -15.31 -1.53 17.30
N ARG A 59 -15.38 -2.72 17.93
CA ARG A 59 -16.64 -3.43 18.25
C ARG A 59 -17.24 -3.04 19.61
N THR A 60 -16.54 -2.23 20.40
CA THR A 60 -16.94 -1.82 21.75
C THR A 60 -17.42 -0.37 21.84
N ALA A 61 -17.62 0.32 20.71
CA ALA A 61 -18.12 1.70 20.62
C ALA A 61 -19.58 1.77 20.21
#